data_AF-A0ABD1LQ10-F1
#
_entry.id   AF-A0ABD1LQ10-F1
#
_cell.length_a   1.000
_cell.length_b   1.000
_cell.length_c   1.000
_cell.angle_alpha   90.00
_cell.angle_beta   90.00
_cell.angle_gamma   90.00
#
_symmetry.space_group_name_H-M   'P 1'
#
loop_
_entity.id
_entity.type
_entity.pdbx_description
1 polymer ?
#
loop_
_entity_poly.entity_id
_entity_poly.type
_entity_poly.pdbx_seq_one_letter_code
_entity_poly.pdbx_strand_id
1 'polypeptide(L)' 'MGVTKKSDLNDPVLRAKLAKGMGHNYYGEPAWPNDLLYIFPVVILSTIACNVGLAVLEPSMIGDY' A
#
# COMPACT_ATOMS: atom_id res chain seq x y z
N MET A 1 6.09 2.47 17.73
CA MET A 1 7.09 1.93 16.77
C MET A 1 6.70 0.50 16.47
N GLY A 2 6.46 0.15 15.20
CA GLY A 2 5.92 -1.16 14.78
C GLY A 2 6.95 -2.29 14.76
N VAL A 3 6.51 -3.50 14.40
CA VAL A 3 7.38 -4.68 14.26
C VAL A 3 8.17 -4.57 12.97
N THR A 4 9.51 -4.56 13.05
CA THR A 4 10.40 -4.40 11.90
C THR A 4 11.46 -5.50 11.83
N LYS A 5 11.65 -6.05 10.63
CA LYS A 5 12.74 -6.97 10.30
C LYS A 5 13.93 -6.20 9.72
N LYS A 6 15.12 -6.42 10.27
CA LYS A 6 16.38 -5.88 9.70
C LYS A 6 16.79 -6.65 8.44
N SER A 7 17.53 -6.00 7.54
CA SER A 7 18.13 -6.66 6.38
C SER A 7 19.21 -7.67 6.82
N ASP A 8 19.18 -8.87 6.24
CA ASP A 8 20.23 -9.87 6.47
C ASP A 8 21.35 -9.71 5.44
N LEU A 9 22.42 -9.04 5.86
CA LEU A 9 23.59 -8.80 5.01
C LEU A 9 24.53 -10.01 4.94
N ASN A 10 24.27 -11.09 5.67
CA ASN A 10 25.04 -12.32 5.55
C ASN A 10 24.51 -13.22 4.42
N ASP A 11 23.26 -13.01 3.97
CA ASP A 11 22.67 -13.76 2.87
C ASP A 11 23.28 -13.33 1.51
N PRO A 12 24.04 -14.21 0.83
CA PRO A 12 24.64 -13.90 -0.46
C PRO A 12 23.58 -13.66 -1.56
N VAL A 13 22.40 -14.27 -1.45
CA VAL A 13 21.30 -14.09 -2.42
C VAL A 13 20.70 -12.69 -2.28
N LEU A 14 20.43 -12.25 -1.05
CA LEU A 14 19.94 -10.89 -0.80
C LEU A 14 20.95 -9.85 -1.27
N ARG A 15 22.24 -10.02 -0.96
CA ARG A 15 23.29 -9.11 -1.44
C ARG A 15 23.37 -9.01 -2.96
N ALA A 16 23.30 -10.15 -3.66
CA ALA A 16 23.32 -10.17 -5.12
C ALA A 16 22.09 -9.46 -5.73
N LYS A 17 20.92 -9.54 -5.08
CA LYS A 17 19.71 -8.81 -5.49
C LYS A 17 19.87 -7.30 -5.23
N LEU A 18 20.39 -6.92 -4.06
CA LEU A 18 20.61 -5.51 -3.70
C LEU A 18 21.62 -4.84 -4.62
N ALA A 19 22.69 -5.55 -5.02
CA ALA A 19 23.66 -5.03 -6.00
C ALA A 19 23.03 -4.72 -7.37
N LYS A 20 21.87 -5.30 -7.68
CA LYS A 20 21.07 -5.03 -8.90
C LYS A 20 19.90 -4.07 -8.65
N GLY A 21 19.83 -3.44 -7.47
CA GLY A 21 18.72 -2.56 -7.06
C GLY A 21 17.40 -3.27 -6.73
N MET A 22 17.44 -4.59 -6.49
CA MET A 22 16.27 -5.42 -6.16
C MET A 22 16.31 -5.94 -4.72
N GLY A 23 15.17 -6.42 -4.20
CA GLY A 23 15.13 -7.11 -2.90
C GLY A 23 14.96 -6.21 -1.67
N HIS A 24 14.59 -4.94 -1.89
CA HIS A 24 14.28 -4.00 -0.80
C HIS A 24 13.01 -4.37 -0.01
N ASN A 25 12.22 -5.32 -0.50
CA ASN A 25 11.02 -5.85 0.15
C ASN A 25 11.29 -6.97 1.17
N TYR A 26 12.55 -7.39 1.37
CA TYR A 26 12.92 -8.49 2.27
C TYR A 26 13.11 -8.08 3.75
N TYR A 27 13.05 -6.78 4.01
CA TYR A 27 13.22 -6.15 5.32
C TYR A 27 12.18 -5.04 5.50
N GLY A 28 12.00 -4.57 6.74
CA GLY A 28 10.94 -3.65 7.11
C GLY A 28 9.76 -4.34 7.79
N GLU A 29 8.57 -3.77 7.66
CA GLU A 29 7.36 -4.31 8.26
C GLU A 29 6.81 -5.49 7.43
N PRO A 30 6.27 -6.56 8.07
CA PRO A 30 5.59 -7.62 7.34
C PRO A 30 4.39 -7.08 6.57
N ALA A 31 4.37 -7.25 5.25
CA ALA A 31 3.25 -6.82 4.41
C ALA A 31 1.93 -7.48 4.83
N TRP A 32 1.98 -8.76 5.20
CA TRP A 32 0.84 -9.49 5.78
C TRP A 32 1.06 -9.77 7.27
N PRO A 33 0.04 -9.58 8.14
CA PRO A 33 -1.29 -9.01 7.83
C PRO A 33 -1.30 -7.47 7.85
N ASN A 34 -0.23 -6.84 8.35
CA ASN A 34 -0.27 -5.45 8.80
C ASN A 34 -0.76 -4.47 7.73
N ASP A 35 -0.11 -4.45 6.57
CA ASP A 35 -0.43 -3.50 5.52
C ASP A 35 -1.56 -4.04 4.63
N LEU A 36 -1.42 -5.27 4.13
CA LEU A 36 -2.34 -5.87 3.15
C LEU A 36 -3.73 -6.18 3.72
N LEU A 37 -3.85 -6.59 4.98
CA LEU A 37 -5.15 -6.94 5.55
C LEU A 37 -5.76 -5.79 6.34
N TYR A 38 -4.96 -5.01 7.07
CA TYR A 38 -5.51 -3.96 7.94
C TYR A 38 -5.50 -2.59 7.29
N ILE A 39 -4.44 -2.19 6.58
CA ILE A 39 -4.35 -0.84 6.01
C ILE A 39 -5.03 -0.75 4.65
N PHE A 40 -4.86 -1.75 3.79
CA PHE A 40 -5.42 -1.72 2.43
C PHE A 40 -6.94 -1.55 2.42
N PRO A 41 -7.75 -2.28 3.22
CA PRO A 41 -9.19 -2.06 3.25
C PRO A 41 -9.58 -0.65 3.75
N VAL A 42 -8.82 -0.09 4.69
CA VAL A 42 -9.06 1.27 5.20
C VAL A 42 -8.89 2.29 4.07
N VAL A 43 -7.81 2.19 3.30
CA VAL A 43 -7.56 3.09 2.16
C VAL A 43 -8.63 2.91 1.09
N ILE A 44 -8.96 1.67 0.71
CA ILE A 44 -9.97 1.38 -0.31
C ILE A 44 -11.34 1.95 0.09
N LEU A 45 -11.80 1.67 1.31
CA LEU A 45 -13.08 2.17 1.80
C LEU A 45 -13.10 3.70 1.91
N SER A 46 -11.98 4.30 2.31
CA SER A 46 -11.85 5.77 2.38
C SER A 46 -11.97 6.39 0.99
N THR A 47 -11.27 5.85 -0.02
CA THR A 47 -11.37 6.34 -1.39
C THR A 47 -12.79 6.20 -1.94
N ILE A 48 -13.45 5.07 -1.71
CA ILE A 48 -14.84 4.85 -2.13
C ILE A 48 -15.77 5.85 -1.42
N ALA A 49 -15.61 6.03 -0.11
CA ALA A 49 -16.43 6.97 0.67
C ALA A 49 -16.27 8.41 0.18
N CYS A 50 -15.06 8.86 -0.15
CA CYS A 50 -14.82 10.17 -0.73
C CYS A 50 -15.51 10.34 -2.09
N ASN A 51 -15.38 9.36 -2.99
CA ASN A 51 -16.01 9.40 -4.31
C ASN A 51 -17.55 9.40 -4.22
N VAL A 52 -18.12 8.55 -3.36
CA VAL A 52 -19.56 8.51 -3.11
C VAL A 52 -20.04 9.81 -2.47
N GLY A 53 -19.30 10.34 -1.48
CA GLY A 53 -19.60 11.62 -0.85
C GLY A 53 -19.65 12.77 -1.85
N LEU A 54 -18.65 12.85 -2.74
CA LEU A 54 -18.64 13.85 -3.82
C LEU A 54 -19.81 13.65 -4.80
N ALA A 55 -20.08 12.42 -5.23
CA ALA A 55 -21.19 12.13 -6.14
C ALA A 55 -22.57 12.48 -5.55
N VAL A 56 -22.73 12.41 -4.23
CA VAL A 56 -23.96 12.81 -3.53
C VAL A 56 -24.04 14.32 -3.36
N LEU A 57 -22.94 14.99 -3.01
CA LEU A 57 -22.91 16.43 -2.74
C LEU A 57 -22.95 17.28 -4.02
N GLU A 58 -22.33 16.79 -5.10
CA GLU A 58 -22.26 17.46 -6.40
C GLU A 58 -22.65 16.47 -7.51
N PRO A 59 -23.96 16.19 -7.67
CA PRO A 59 -24.43 15.30 -8.71
C PRO A 59 -24.17 15.91 -10.09
N SER A 60 -23.73 15.07 -11.03
CA SER A 60 -23.51 15.50 -12.41
C SER A 60 -24.83 15.91 -13.07
N MET A 61 -24.83 17.06 -13.75
CA MET A 61 -25.97 17.47 -14.57
C MET A 61 -26.11 16.57 -15.80
N ILE A 62 -27.32 16.12 -16.08
CA ILE A 62 -27.69 15.53 -17.36
C ILE A 62 -28.14 16.68 -18.27
N GLY A 63 -27.52 16.79 -19.45
CA GLY A 63 -27.82 17.86 -20.41
C GLY A 63 -29.02 17.53 -21.29
N ASP A 64 -29.84 18.55 -21.59
CA ASP A 64 -30.87 18.53 -22.62
C ASP A 64 -30.67 19.65 -23.67
N TYR A 65 -29.54 20.36 -23.68
CA TYR A 65 -29.28 21.52 -24.55
C TYR A 65 -27.85 21.54 -25.12
#